data_AF-A0A955FD79-F1
#
_entry.id   AF-A0A955FD79-F1
#
_cell.length_a   1.000
_cell.length_b   1.000
_cell.length_c   1.000
_cell.angle_alpha   90.00
_cell.angle_beta   90.00
_cell.angle_gamma   90.00
#
_symmetry.space_group_name_H-M   'P 1'
#
loop_
_entity.id
_entity.type
_entity.pdbx_description
1 polymer ?
#
loop_
_entity_poly.entity_id
_entity_poly.type
_entity_poly.pdbx_seq_one_letter_code
_entity_poly.pdbx_strand_id
1 'polypeptide(L)'
;EGKITEGHARQILALKHVPEKQEELLRLVMNQGWTVRQAERYVNSVKAGMKETKVAKARMASETPDTKKLSKRYGTKVTLYRTAKGGRLEIAFKSDEDLHRLIQELS
;
A
#
# COMPACT_ATOMS: atom_id res chain seq x y z
N GLU A 1 -36.31 3.97 -0.73
CA GLU A 1 -35.03 4.53 -0.25
C GLU A 1 -34.58 3.74 0.96
N GLY A 2 -33.26 3.53 1.14
CA GLY A 2 -32.72 2.70 2.24
C GLY A 2 -31.78 1.56 1.82
N LYS A 3 -30.98 1.73 0.75
CA LYS A 3 -29.98 0.71 0.35
C LYS A 3 -28.81 0.59 1.34
N ILE A 4 -28.61 1.61 2.18
CA ILE A 4 -27.53 1.68 3.16
C ILE A 4 -28.17 1.71 4.55
N THR A 5 -27.90 0.69 5.34
CA THR A 5 -28.28 0.65 6.75
C THR A 5 -27.16 1.26 7.59
N GLU A 6 -27.44 1.56 8.86
CA GLU A 6 -26.41 2.01 9.80
C GLU A 6 -25.23 1.02 9.89
N GLY A 7 -25.51 -0.28 9.74
CA GLY A 7 -24.49 -1.33 9.64
C GLY A 7 -23.58 -1.15 8.42
N HIS A 8 -24.14 -0.85 7.25
CA HIS A 8 -23.36 -0.53 6.05
C HIS A 8 -22.50 0.73 6.25
N ALA A 9 -23.07 1.79 6.82
CA ALA A 9 -22.36 3.04 7.08
C ALA A 9 -21.14 2.85 8.00
N ARG A 10 -21.27 2.03 9.07
CA ARG A 10 -20.15 1.68 9.94
C ARG A 10 -19.01 0.98 9.20
N GLN A 11 -19.33 0.04 8.31
CA GLN A 11 -18.31 -0.68 7.53
C GLN A 11 -17.60 0.24 6.52
N ILE A 12 -18.35 1.12 5.86
CA ILE A 12 -17.79 2.12 4.92
C ILE A 12 -16.86 3.08 5.67
N LEU A 13 -17.29 3.59 6.84
CA LEU A 13 -16.46 4.50 7.64
C LEU A 13 -15.18 3.83 8.18
N ALA A 14 -15.22 2.51 8.39
CA ALA A 14 -14.05 1.75 8.84
C ALA A 14 -12.89 1.75 7.83
N LEU A 15 -13.13 2.17 6.58
CA LEU A 15 -12.14 2.32 5.50
C LEU A 15 -11.76 3.79 5.21
N LYS A 16 -12.12 4.75 6.07
CA LYS A 16 -11.83 6.19 5.87
C LYS A 16 -10.38 6.57 5.56
N HIS A 17 -9.43 5.70 5.89
CA HIS A 17 -7.99 5.90 5.60
C HIS A 17 -7.56 5.36 4.23
N VAL A 18 -8.51 4.83 3.46
CA VAL A 18 -8.31 4.18 2.17
C VAL A 18 -9.43 4.61 1.22
N PRO A 19 -9.41 5.88 0.73
CA PRO A 19 -10.55 6.47 0.02
C PRO A 19 -11.02 5.63 -1.18
N GLU A 20 -10.10 5.05 -1.93
CA GLU A 20 -10.39 4.17 -3.08
C GLU A 20 -11.22 2.94 -2.67
N LYS A 21 -10.85 2.28 -1.56
CA LYS A 21 -11.55 1.08 -1.06
C LYS A 21 -12.87 1.43 -0.37
N GLN A 22 -12.95 2.61 0.22
CA GLN A 22 -14.19 3.15 0.77
C GLN A 22 -15.23 3.39 -0.33
N GLU A 23 -14.82 3.98 -1.44
CA GLU A 23 -15.68 4.24 -2.60
C GLU A 23 -16.06 2.95 -3.33
N GLU A 24 -15.13 2.00 -3.45
CA GLU A 24 -15.40 0.66 -3.98
C GLU A 24 -16.48 -0.06 -3.15
N LEU A 25 -16.35 -0.07 -1.83
CA LEU A 25 -17.35 -0.70 -0.95
C LEU A 25 -18.73 -0.02 -1.07
N LEU A 26 -18.77 1.31 -1.17
CA LEU A 26 -20.01 2.05 -1.38
C LEU A 26 -20.70 1.63 -2.70
N ARG A 27 -19.94 1.54 -3.80
CA ARG A 27 -20.46 1.06 -5.09
C ARG A 27 -21.01 -0.36 -4.99
N LEU A 28 -20.31 -1.25 -4.30
CA LEU A 28 -20.74 -2.65 -4.12
C LEU A 28 -22.06 -2.75 -3.33
N VAL A 29 -22.21 -1.96 -2.26
CA VAL A 29 -23.46 -1.91 -1.49
C VAL A 29 -24.62 -1.35 -2.35
N MET A 30 -24.38 -0.27 -3.09
CA MET A 30 -25.45 0.39 -3.86
C MET A 30 -25.86 -0.36 -5.13
N ASN A 31 -24.90 -0.95 -5.84
CA ASN A 31 -25.11 -1.55 -7.16
C ASN A 31 -25.34 -3.06 -7.08
N GLN A 32 -24.72 -3.75 -6.12
CA GLN A 32 -24.83 -5.19 -5.97
C GLN A 32 -25.65 -5.63 -4.75
N GLY A 33 -26.24 -4.68 -4.01
CA GLY A 33 -27.12 -4.98 -2.88
C GLY A 33 -26.45 -5.78 -1.77
N TRP A 34 -25.16 -5.53 -1.53
CA TRP A 34 -24.40 -6.27 -0.53
C TRP A 34 -25.00 -6.12 0.87
N THR A 35 -25.03 -7.24 1.59
CA THR A 35 -25.43 -7.31 2.99
C THR A 35 -24.34 -6.79 3.92
N VAL A 36 -24.71 -6.41 5.15
CA VAL A 36 -23.78 -5.94 6.18
C VAL A 36 -22.64 -6.94 6.42
N ARG A 37 -22.94 -8.23 6.40
CA ARG A 37 -21.95 -9.31 6.57
C ARG A 37 -20.99 -9.45 5.40
N GLN A 38 -21.41 -9.12 4.17
CA GLN A 38 -20.51 -9.07 3.01
C GLN A 38 -19.60 -7.84 3.09
N ALA A 39 -20.15 -6.69 3.46
CA ALA A 39 -19.38 -5.47 3.69
C ALA A 39 -18.33 -5.65 4.78
N GLU A 40 -18.69 -6.27 5.92
CA GLU A 40 -17.77 -6.57 7.02
C GLU A 40 -16.63 -7.50 6.57
N ARG A 41 -16.93 -8.56 5.82
CA ARG A 41 -15.90 -9.47 5.29
C ARG A 41 -14.91 -8.75 4.38
N TYR A 42 -15.40 -7.86 3.53
CA TYR A 42 -14.56 -7.03 2.67
C TYR A 42 -13.70 -6.04 3.46
N VAL A 43 -14.26 -5.36 4.44
CA VAL A 43 -13.48 -4.48 5.33
C VAL A 43 -12.40 -5.26 6.06
N ASN A 44 -12.71 -6.47 6.54
CA ASN A 44 -11.75 -7.33 7.21
C ASN A 44 -10.65 -7.82 6.26
N SER A 45 -10.95 -8.17 5.00
CA SER A 45 -9.92 -8.55 4.03
C SER A 45 -9.02 -7.38 3.65
N VAL A 46 -9.60 -6.18 3.44
CA VAL A 46 -8.83 -4.96 3.18
C VAL A 46 -7.95 -4.59 4.38
N LYS A 47 -8.47 -4.68 5.60
CA LYS A 47 -7.69 -4.45 6.83
C LYS A 47 -6.64 -5.52 7.06
N ALA A 48 -6.89 -6.79 6.72
CA ALA A 48 -5.92 -7.87 6.81
C ALA A 48 -4.78 -7.64 5.82
N GLY A 49 -5.09 -7.34 4.55
CA GLY A 49 -4.10 -6.95 3.54
C GLY A 49 -3.35 -5.68 3.91
N MET A 50 -3.99 -4.71 4.56
CA MET A 50 -3.33 -3.51 5.12
C MET A 50 -2.47 -3.79 6.34
N LYS A 51 -2.89 -4.70 7.23
CA LYS A 51 -2.09 -5.11 8.39
C LYS A 51 -0.90 -5.92 7.92
N GLU A 52 -1.06 -6.85 6.98
CA GLU A 52 0.05 -7.58 6.37
C GLU A 52 0.99 -6.65 5.62
N THR A 53 0.49 -5.72 4.80
CA THR A 53 1.38 -4.75 4.13
C THR A 53 2.02 -3.75 5.09
N LYS A 54 1.36 -3.32 6.17
CA LYS A 54 1.97 -2.44 7.19
C LYS A 54 2.98 -3.19 8.06
N VAL A 55 2.69 -4.43 8.46
CA VAL A 55 3.61 -5.27 9.27
C VAL A 55 4.77 -5.75 8.41
N ALA A 56 4.55 -6.09 7.14
CA ALA A 56 5.59 -6.38 6.17
C ALA A 56 6.44 -5.14 5.87
N LYS A 57 5.84 -3.95 5.63
CA LYS A 57 6.60 -2.69 5.47
C LYS A 57 7.43 -2.36 6.70
N ALA A 58 6.89 -2.55 7.90
CA ALA A 58 7.57 -2.24 9.16
C ALA A 58 8.68 -3.23 9.51
N ARG A 59 8.59 -4.51 9.09
CA ARG A 59 9.64 -5.52 9.30
C ARG A 59 10.65 -5.63 8.16
N MET A 60 10.34 -5.16 6.95
CA MET A 60 11.19 -5.41 5.78
C MET A 60 11.98 -4.20 5.29
N ALA A 61 11.56 -2.96 5.57
CA ALA A 61 12.33 -1.77 5.20
C ALA A 61 13.45 -1.52 6.23
N SER A 62 14.67 -1.96 5.93
CA SER A 62 15.83 -1.69 6.78
C SER A 62 16.86 -0.82 6.07
N GLU A 63 17.29 0.23 6.76
CA GLU A 63 18.46 0.99 6.38
C GLU A 63 19.71 0.19 6.78
N THR A 64 20.37 -0.43 5.81
CA THR A 64 21.61 -1.17 5.99
C THR A 64 22.82 -0.32 5.58
N PRO A 65 24.05 -0.67 6.01
CA PRO A 65 25.27 -0.02 5.54
C PRO A 65 25.39 0.03 4.01
N ASP A 66 24.93 -1.01 3.33
CA ASP A 66 24.93 -1.08 1.86
C ASP A 66 23.93 -0.09 1.26
N THR A 67 22.71 0.00 1.80
CA THR A 67 21.73 0.99 1.34
C THR A 67 22.19 2.43 1.60
N LYS A 68 22.96 2.68 2.67
CA LYS A 68 23.57 4.00 2.93
C LYS A 68 24.63 4.35 1.90
N LYS A 69 25.49 3.39 1.55
CA LYS A 69 26.50 3.56 0.49
C LYS A 69 25.84 3.82 -0.86
N LEU A 70 24.82 3.04 -1.22
CA LEU A 70 24.07 3.23 -2.45
C LEU A 70 23.33 4.58 -2.45
N SER A 71 22.70 4.96 -1.33
CA SER A 71 22.03 6.26 -1.22
C SER A 71 23.00 7.43 -1.39
N LYS A 72 24.21 7.32 -0.85
CA LYS A 72 25.27 8.32 -1.02
C LYS A 72 25.78 8.37 -2.47
N ARG A 73 25.95 7.21 -3.11
CA ARG A 73 26.41 7.10 -4.51
C ARG A 73 25.38 7.73 -5.46
N TYR A 74 24.12 7.35 -5.31
CA TYR A 74 23.05 7.78 -6.21
C TYR A 74 22.45 9.14 -5.85
N GLY A 75 22.79 9.73 -4.70
CA GLY A 75 22.26 11.01 -4.24
C GLY A 75 20.76 10.97 -3.89
N THR A 76 20.21 9.78 -3.67
CA THR A 76 18.78 9.58 -3.43
C THR A 76 18.54 8.46 -2.44
N LYS A 77 17.33 8.37 -1.89
CA LYS A 77 16.98 7.35 -0.90
C LYS A 77 16.90 5.97 -1.55
N VAL A 78 17.69 5.05 -1.04
CA VAL A 78 17.65 3.62 -1.39
C VAL A 78 17.06 2.84 -0.22
N THR A 79 16.03 2.03 -0.48
CA THR A 79 15.37 1.19 0.52
C THR A 79 15.52 -0.27 0.14
N LEU A 80 15.95 -1.11 1.08
CA LEU A 80 16.01 -2.56 0.89
C LEU A 80 14.84 -3.23 1.60
N TYR A 81 14.17 -4.12 0.86
CA TYR A 81 13.14 -5.00 1.37
C TYR A 81 13.62 -6.44 1.27
N ARG A 82 13.86 -7.09 2.41
CA ARG A 82 14.29 -8.51 2.44
C ARG A 82 13.12 -9.45 2.65
N THR A 83 13.09 -10.53 1.87
CA THR A 83 12.15 -11.66 2.01
C THR A 83 12.93 -12.93 2.34
N ALA A 84 12.24 -14.02 2.71
CA ALA A 84 12.89 -15.30 3.00
C ALA A 84 13.62 -15.93 1.78
N LYS A 85 13.31 -15.50 0.55
CA LYS A 85 13.89 -16.04 -0.69
C LYS A 85 14.53 -14.97 -1.59
N GLY A 86 15.03 -13.88 -1.00
CA GLY A 86 15.67 -12.79 -1.74
C GLY A 86 15.25 -11.41 -1.26
N GLY A 87 15.12 -10.44 -2.17
CA GLY A 87 14.69 -9.10 -1.79
C GLY A 87 14.44 -8.17 -2.96
N ARG A 88 13.96 -6.97 -2.65
CA ARG A 88 13.74 -5.86 -3.58
C ARG A 88 14.52 -4.64 -3.11
N LEU A 89 15.22 -3.99 -4.02
CA LEU A 89 15.81 -2.67 -3.82
C LEU A 89 14.91 -1.63 -4.48
N GLU A 90 14.52 -0.59 -3.75
CA GLU A 90 13.82 0.57 -4.30
C GLU A 90 14.75 1.79 -4.26
N ILE A 91 14.94 2.44 -5.41
CA ILE A 91 15.66 3.71 -5.53
C ILE A 91 14.63 4.78 -5.87
N ALA A 92 14.47 5.77 -5.00
CA ALA A 92 13.58 6.90 -5.26
C ALA A 92 14.22 7.85 -6.29
N PHE A 93 13.43 8.50 -7.13
CA PHE A 93 13.87 9.57 -8.03
C PHE A 93 12.86 10.72 -7.97
N LYS A 94 13.30 11.96 -8.24
CA LYS A 94 12.43 13.15 -8.12
C LYS A 94 12.00 13.70 -9.48
N SER A 95 12.66 13.33 -10.55
CA SER A 95 12.37 13.76 -11.92
C SER A 95 12.75 12.70 -12.95
N ASP A 96 12.28 12.86 -14.19
CA ASP A 96 12.67 11.98 -15.30
C ASP A 96 14.15 12.10 -15.67
N GLU A 97 14.76 13.25 -15.38
CA GLU A 97 16.21 13.48 -15.51
C GLU A 97 16.99 12.68 -14.47
N ASP A 98 16.53 12.67 -13.21
CA ASP A 98 17.10 11.81 -12.15
C ASP A 98 17.02 10.34 -12.55
N LEU A 99 15.88 9.90 -13.12
CA LEU A 99 15.70 8.53 -13.59
C LEU A 99 16.71 8.19 -14.69
N HIS A 100 16.88 9.05 -15.69
CA HIS A 100 17.87 8.85 -16.75
C HIS A 100 19.29 8.75 -16.21
N ARG A 101 19.69 9.64 -15.30
CA ARG A 101 21.01 9.57 -14.65
C ARG A 101 21.20 8.23 -13.92
N LEU A 102 20.20 7.78 -13.17
CA LEU A 102 20.26 6.51 -12.45
C LEU A 102 20.40 5.31 -13.41
N ILE A 103 19.70 5.32 -14.54
CA ILE A 103 19.82 4.26 -15.57
C ILE A 103 21.25 4.23 -16.15
N GLN A 104 21.85 5.40 -16.39
CA GLN A 104 23.23 5.47 -16.87
C GLN A 104 24.25 4.98 -15.83
N GLU A 105 24.03 5.24 -14.54
CA GLU A 105 24.92 4.77 -13.47
C GLU A 105 24.79 3.27 -13.16
N LEU A 106 23.68 2.64 -13.59
CA LEU A 106 23.41 1.20 -13.41
C LEU A 106 23.81 0.35 -14.62
N SER A 107 23.94 0.96 -15.80
CA SER A 107 24.40 0.31 -17.03
C SER A 107 25.91 0.09 -17.02
#